data_AF-A0A7X6I5W9-F1
#
_entry.id   AF-A0A7X6I5W9-F1
#
_cell.length_a   1.000
_cell.length_b   1.000
_cell.length_c   1.000
_cell.angle_alpha   90.00
_cell.angle_beta   90.00
_cell.angle_gamma   90.00
#
_symmetry.space_group_name_H-M   'P 1'
#
loop_
_entity.id
_entity.type
_entity.pdbx_description
1 polymer ?
#
loop_
_entity_poly.entity_id
_entity_poly.type
_entity_poly.pdbx_seq_one_letter_code
_entity_poly.pdbx_strand_id
1 'polypeptide(L)'
;MSIPTDRSAPWWSHGYVWLVIAGPAAVIVAGFVTVWLAVRTPDPVVDADYYRRGIEINKTLAREKALLPALQGRNHAATPPADPQ
;
A
#
# COMPACT_ATOMS: atom_id res chain seq x y z
N MET A 1 -67.99 -22.11 -4.72
CA MET A 1 -66.75 -22.22 -3.93
C MET A 1 -65.73 -21.25 -4.53
N SER A 2 -65.61 -20.04 -3.99
CA SER A 2 -64.59 -19.08 -4.41
C SER A 2 -63.32 -19.34 -3.59
N ILE A 3 -62.23 -19.74 -4.26
CA ILE A 3 -60.93 -19.90 -3.60
C ILE A 3 -60.40 -18.50 -3.27
N PRO A 4 -60.16 -18.16 -1.99
CA PRO A 4 -59.50 -16.91 -1.66
C PRO A 4 -58.10 -16.93 -2.28
N THR A 5 -57.82 -15.96 -3.14
CA THR A 5 -56.48 -15.68 -3.64
C THR A 5 -55.83 -14.71 -2.66
N ASP A 6 -55.03 -15.24 -1.74
CA ASP A 6 -54.20 -14.43 -0.87
C ASP A 6 -53.21 -13.62 -1.73
N ARG A 7 -53.43 -12.30 -1.80
CA ARG A 7 -52.46 -11.37 -2.39
C ARG A 7 -51.37 -11.13 -1.36
N SER A 8 -50.33 -11.98 -1.39
CA SER A 8 -49.12 -11.75 -0.59
C SER A 8 -48.53 -10.37 -0.93
N ALA A 9 -48.17 -9.62 0.10
CA ALA A 9 -47.53 -8.31 -0.09
C ALA A 9 -46.19 -8.47 -0.83
N PRO A 10 -45.79 -7.49 -1.66
CA PRO A 10 -44.50 -7.53 -2.32
C PRO A 10 -43.35 -7.61 -1.31
N TRP A 11 -42.32 -8.39 -1.61
CA TRP A 11 -41.19 -8.64 -0.70
C TRP A 11 -40.51 -7.35 -0.23
N TRP A 12 -40.37 -6.35 -1.10
CA TRP A 12 -39.73 -5.05 -0.82
C TRP A 12 -40.51 -4.17 0.17
N SER A 13 -41.78 -4.49 0.45
CA SER A 13 -42.59 -3.81 1.46
C SER A 13 -42.21 -4.19 2.90
N HIS A 14 -41.43 -5.26 3.09
CA HIS A 14 -41.10 -5.77 4.41
C HIS A 14 -39.79 -5.16 4.94
N GLY A 15 -39.83 -4.51 6.10
CA GLY A 15 -38.66 -3.82 6.68
C GLY A 15 -37.44 -4.72 6.93
N TYR A 16 -37.63 -6.00 7.29
CA TYR A 16 -36.53 -6.93 7.54
C TYR A 16 -35.71 -7.25 6.28
N VAL A 17 -36.30 -7.16 5.08
CA VAL A 17 -35.57 -7.33 3.82
C VAL A 17 -34.49 -6.26 3.68
N TRP A 18 -34.81 -5.02 4.05
CA TRP A 18 -33.85 -3.93 4.03
C TRP A 18 -32.74 -4.09 5.07
N LEU A 19 -33.01 -4.70 6.24
CA LEU A 19 -31.97 -5.02 7.22
C LEU A 19 -30.93 -6.00 6.64
N VAL A 20 -31.39 -7.01 5.89
CA VAL A 20 -30.49 -7.98 5.24
C VAL A 20 -29.69 -7.32 4.11
N ILE A 21 -30.32 -6.46 3.30
CA ILE A 21 -29.65 -5.74 2.20
C ILE A 21 -28.69 -4.66 2.72
N ALA A 22 -28.99 -4.04 3.87
CA ALA A 22 -28.20 -2.94 4.42
C ALA A 22 -26.77 -3.35 4.75
N GLY A 23 -26.53 -4.56 5.25
CA GLY A 23 -25.18 -5.05 5.56
C GLY A 23 -24.25 -5.05 4.34
N PRO A 24 -24.56 -5.80 3.28
CA PRO A 24 -23.80 -5.79 2.04
C PRO A 24 -23.69 -4.39 1.40
N ALA A 25 -24.79 -3.63 1.37
CA ALA A 25 -24.79 -2.28 0.80
C ALA A 25 -23.82 -1.34 1.55
N ALA A 26 -23.79 -1.41 2.88
CA ALA A 26 -22.89 -0.61 3.70
C ALA A 26 -21.41 -0.91 3.41
N VAL A 27 -21.05 -2.19 3.23
CA VAL A 27 -19.67 -2.59 2.91
C VAL A 27 -19.24 -2.09 1.53
N ILE A 28 -20.13 -2.14 0.54
CA ILE A 28 -19.87 -1.60 -0.80
C ILE A 28 -19.58 -0.09 -0.71
N VAL A 29 -20.42 0.66 0.01
CA VAL A 29 -20.23 2.10 0.23
C VAL A 29 -18.91 2.37 0.95
N ALA A 30 -18.60 1.62 2.01
CA ALA A 30 -17.34 1.74 2.75
C ALA A 30 -16.13 1.50 1.83
N GLY A 31 -16.17 0.50 0.97
CA GLY A 31 -15.11 0.22 0.00
C GLY A 31 -14.86 1.39 -0.96
N PHE A 32 -15.93 2.00 -1.49
CA PHE A 32 -15.80 3.20 -2.32
C PHE A 32 -15.21 4.39 -1.54
N VAL A 33 -15.61 4.58 -0.28
CA VAL A 33 -15.04 5.62 0.58
C VAL A 33 -13.54 5.38 0.80
N THR A 34 -13.13 4.15 1.06
CA THR A 34 -11.70 3.80 1.21
C THR A 34 -10.91 4.10 -0.06
N VAL A 35 -11.42 3.70 -1.23
CA VAL A 35 -10.76 4.01 -2.51
C VAL A 35 -10.69 5.51 -2.74
N TRP A 36 -11.77 6.24 -2.45
CA TRP A 36 -11.80 7.69 -2.58
C TRP A 36 -10.76 8.37 -1.68
N LEU A 37 -10.64 7.94 -0.42
CA LEU A 37 -9.62 8.41 0.51
C LEU A 37 -8.21 8.15 -0.02
N ALA A 38 -7.96 6.93 -0.52
CA ALA A 38 -6.66 6.53 -1.04
C ALA A 38 -6.23 7.34 -2.27
N VAL A 39 -7.18 7.70 -3.14
CA VAL A 39 -6.90 8.52 -4.33
C VAL A 39 -6.74 10.01 -3.99
N ARG A 40 -7.53 10.52 -3.04
CA ARG A 40 -7.51 11.95 -2.69
C ARG A 40 -6.32 12.38 -1.85
N THR A 41 -5.88 11.52 -0.93
CA THR A 41 -4.77 11.84 -0.03
C THR A 41 -3.67 10.82 -0.24
N PRO A 42 -2.85 10.97 -1.30
CA PRO A 42 -1.67 10.14 -1.45
C PRO A 42 -0.77 10.39 -0.25
N ASP A 43 -0.44 9.33 0.49
CA ASP A 43 0.59 9.33 1.53
C ASP A 43 1.91 8.86 0.86
N PRO A 44 2.76 9.78 0.40
CA PRO A 44 4.00 9.41 -0.27
C PRO A 44 4.98 8.82 0.74
N VAL A 45 4.95 7.49 0.88
CA VAL A 45 5.88 6.72 1.73
C VAL A 45 7.34 6.77 1.25
N VAL A 46 7.57 7.22 0.03
CA VAL A 46 8.90 7.33 -0.58
C VAL A 46 8.94 8.63 -1.38
N ASP A 47 9.84 9.53 -1.00
CA ASP A 47 10.17 10.71 -1.80
C ASP A 47 10.54 10.24 -3.22
N ALA A 48 10.02 10.89 -4.27
CA ALA A 48 10.30 10.48 -5.66
C ALA A 48 11.83 10.39 -5.93
N ASP A 49 12.61 11.17 -5.19
CA ASP A 49 14.06 11.23 -5.25
C ASP A 49 14.79 10.24 -4.33
N TYR A 50 14.11 9.43 -3.51
CA TYR A 50 14.75 8.46 -2.63
C TYR A 50 15.57 7.43 -3.43
N TYR A 51 14.99 6.92 -4.52
CA TYR A 51 15.70 6.02 -5.44
C TYR A 51 16.86 6.73 -6.17
N ARG A 52 16.67 7.99 -6.56
CA ARG A 52 17.74 8.77 -7.19
C ARG A 52 18.90 9.01 -6.23
N ARG A 53 18.60 9.41 -4.99
CA ARG A 53 19.58 9.59 -3.91
C ARG A 53 20.35 8.30 -3.63
N GLY A 54 19.67 7.16 -3.55
CA GLY A 54 20.33 5.87 -3.33
C GLY A 54 21.33 5.50 -4.44
N ILE A 55 20.97 5.72 -5.70
CA ILE A 55 21.87 5.47 -6.85
C ILE A 55 23.04 6.46 -6.87
N GLU A 56 22.77 7.73 -6.57
CA GLU A 56 23.77 8.79 -6.61
C GLU A 56 24.81 8.64 -5.50
N ILE A 57 24.38 8.26 -4.29
CA ILE A 57 25.28 7.92 -3.17
C ILE A 57 26.21 6.75 -3.54
N ASN A 58 25.72 5.73 -4.24
CA ASN A 58 26.58 4.62 -4.67
C ASN A 58 27.62 5.04 -5.72
N LYS A 59 27.25 5.98 -6.60
CA LYS A 59 28.18 6.53 -7.60
C LYS A 59 29.25 7.42 -6.97
N THR A 60 28.88 8.27 -6.00
CA THR A 60 29.85 9.12 -5.29
C THR A 60 30.79 8.27 -4.45
N LEU A 61 30.28 7.30 -3.69
CA LEU A 61 31.09 6.35 -2.91
C LEU A 61 32.05 5.54 -3.79
N ALA A 62 31.59 5.03 -4.94
CA ALA A 62 32.45 4.30 -5.87
C ALA A 62 33.55 5.19 -6.47
N ARG A 63 33.21 6.45 -6.78
CA ARG A 63 34.17 7.44 -7.30
C ARG A 63 35.19 7.84 -6.24
N GLU A 64 34.75 8.11 -5.02
CA GLU A 64 35.62 8.39 -3.89
C GLU A 64 36.55 7.21 -3.60
N LYS A 65 36.03 5.97 -3.63
CA LYS A 65 36.83 4.76 -3.48
C LYS A 65 37.87 4.57 -4.60
N ALA A 66 37.55 4.99 -5.83
CA ALA A 66 38.48 4.98 -6.96
C ALA A 66 39.54 6.10 -6.88
N LEU A 67 39.24 7.20 -6.17
CA LEU A 67 40.15 8.32 -5.94
C LEU A 67 40.97 8.18 -4.65
N LEU A 68 40.66 7.21 -3.79
CA LEU A 68 41.52 6.87 -2.65
C LEU A 68 42.94 6.60 -3.17
N PRO A 69 43.97 7.18 -2.55
CA PRO A 69 45.35 6.97 -2.95
C PRO A 69 45.62 5.46 -3.07
N ALA A 70 46.25 5.02 -4.16
CA ALA A 70 46.53 3.59 -4.38
C ALA A 70 47.27 2.93 -3.20
N LEU A 71 48.02 3.71 -2.42
CA LEU A 71 48.66 3.30 -1.16
C LEU A 71 47.65 3.02 -0.03
N GLN A 72 46.57 3.78 0.07
CA GLN A 72 45.51 3.62 1.08
C GLN A 72 44.55 2.48 0.70
N GLY A 73 44.25 2.33 -0.59
CA GLY A 73 43.41 1.24 -1.10
C GLY A 73 44.02 -0.16 -0.94
N ARG A 74 45.35 -0.29 -1.11
CA ARG A 74 46.06 -1.57 -0.91
C ARG A 74 46.04 -2.05 0.54
N ASN A 75 46.05 -1.14 1.51
CA ASN A 75 46.10 -1.49 2.94
C ASN A 75 44.72 -1.80 3.54
N HIS A 76 43.61 -1.39 2.90
CA HIS A 76 42.24 -1.67 3.37
C HIS A 76 41.57 -2.88 2.71
N ALA A 77 42.11 -3.41 1.60
CA ALA A 77 41.59 -4.65 0.98
C ALA A 77 41.90 -5.92 1.80
N ALA A 78 42.87 -5.84 2.73
CA ALA A 78 43.31 -6.95 3.56
C ALA A 78 42.75 -6.91 5.00
N THR A 79 41.90 -5.93 5.33
CA THR A 79 41.24 -5.86 6.65
C THR A 79 39.86 -6.52 6.52
N PRO A 80 39.59 -7.64 7.21
CA PRO A 80 38.26 -8.22 7.25
C PRO A 80 37.27 -7.23 7.88
N PRO A 81 35.98 -7.26 7.51
CA PRO A 81 34.96 -6.55 8.28
C PRO A 81 35.05 -7.07 9.73
N ALA A 82 35.07 -6.16 10.71
CA ALA A 82 34.94 -6.58 12.10
C ALA A 82 33.59 -7.28 12.26
N ASP A 83 33.60 -8.54 12.70
CA ASP A 83 32.40 -9.30 12.99
C ASP A 83 31.55 -8.52 13.99
N PRO A 84 30.26 -8.26 13.70
CA PRO A 84 29.34 -7.80 14.71
C PRO A 84 29.09 -8.95 15.69
N GLN A 85 29.42 -8.74 16.96
CA GLN A 85 28.95 -9.57 18.07
C GLN A 85 27.43 -9.46 18.20
#